data_AF-A0A7X0P7F9-F1
#
_entry.id   AF-A0A7X0P7F9-F1
#
_cell.length_a   1.000
_cell.length_b   1.000
_cell.length_c   1.000
_cell.angle_alpha   90.00
_cell.angle_beta   90.00
_cell.angle_gamma   90.00
#
_symmetry.space_group_name_H-M   'P 1'
#
loop_
_entity.id
_entity.type
_entity.pdbx_description
1 polymer ?
#
loop_
_entity_poly.entity_id
_entity_poly.type
_entity_poly.pdbx_seq_one_letter_code
_entity_poly.pdbx_strand_id
1 'polypeptide(L)' 'MRAVVGTGGDGAGVCRRERQQQLEAILEREQTRGNPTPATERAIDALLAPLYYRAVFTDQVPTPEWARTLVSHLLPD' A
#
# COMPACT_ATOMS: atom_id res chain seq x y z
N MET A 1 -8.56 8.16 24.27
CA MET A 1 -7.51 9.11 23.83
C MET A 1 -7.54 9.14 22.30
N ARG A 2 -8.15 10.18 21.70
CA ARG A 2 -8.16 10.40 20.25
C ARG A 2 -6.85 11.11 19.89
N ALA A 3 -6.03 10.51 19.04
CA ALA A 3 -4.80 11.17 18.58
C ALA A 3 -5.18 12.34 17.67
N VAL A 4 -4.73 13.54 18.04
CA VAL A 4 -4.70 14.70 17.15
C VAL A 4 -3.50 14.51 16.23
N VAL A 5 -3.74 14.33 14.93
CA VAL A 5 -2.66 14.41 13.93
C VAL A 5 -2.35 15.87 13.72
N GLY A 6 -1.31 16.34 14.40
CA GLY A 6 -0.71 17.65 14.19
C GLY A 6 0.68 17.51 13.61
N THR A 7 0.93 18.26 12.53
CA THR A 7 2.22 18.67 11.95
C THR A 7 2.81 17.82 10.80
N GLY A 8 2.95 18.46 9.63
CA GLY A 8 3.99 18.18 8.64
C GLY A 8 3.53 17.60 7.30
N GLY A 9 3.29 18.46 6.31
CA GLY A 9 3.16 18.04 4.90
C GLY A 9 4.37 17.26 4.35
N ASP A 10 5.51 17.28 5.05
CA ASP A 10 6.72 16.50 4.73
C ASP A 10 6.70 15.06 5.28
N GLY A 11 6.06 14.79 6.42
CA GLY A 11 6.09 13.46 7.06
C GLY A 11 5.26 12.41 6.33
N ALA A 12 4.10 12.81 5.81
CA ALA A 12 3.25 11.95 4.99
C ALA A 12 3.91 11.63 3.63
N GLY A 13 4.71 12.55 3.08
CA GLY A 13 5.43 12.37 1.82
C GLY A 13 6.60 11.38 1.92
N VAL A 14 7.35 11.40 3.03
CA VAL A 14 8.44 10.45 3.29
C VAL A 14 7.88 9.04 3.51
N CYS A 15 6.86 8.88 4.35
CA CYS A 15 6.23 7.58 4.59
C CYS A 15 5.64 6.99 3.29
N ARG A 16 5.08 7.83 2.41
CA ARG A 16 4.63 7.41 1.08
C ARG A 16 5.79 6.93 0.19
N ARG A 17 6.90 7.68 0.12
CA ARG A 17 8.06 7.31 -0.72
C ARG A 17 8.71 6.01 -0.26
N GLU A 18 8.91 5.83 1.04
CA GLU A 18 9.48 4.59 1.59
C GLU A 18 8.59 3.37 1.27
N ARG A 19 7.27 3.51 1.41
CA ARG A 19 6.31 2.45 1.10
C ARG A 19 6.28 2.10 -0.39
N GLN A 20 6.39 3.12 -1.25
CA GLN A 20 6.49 2.91 -2.69
C GLN A 20 7.79 2.18 -3.06
N GLN A 21 8.94 2.61 -2.53
CA GLN A 21 10.23 1.96 -2.78
C GLN A 21 10.23 0.50 -2.31
N GLN A 22 9.61 0.22 -1.15
CA GLN A 22 9.47 -1.14 -0.66
C GLN A 22 8.63 -2.00 -1.61
N LEU A 23 7.53 -1.47 -2.15
CA LEU A 23 6.68 -2.18 -3.10
C LEU A 23 7.41 -2.44 -4.42
N GLU A 24 8.13 -1.44 -4.94
CA GLU A 24 8.97 -1.56 -6.13
C GLU A 24 10.01 -2.67 -5.96
N ALA A 25 10.73 -2.70 -4.83
CA ALA A 25 11.72 -3.74 -4.55
C ALA A 25 11.12 -5.15 -4.46
N ILE A 26 9.89 -5.29 -3.97
CA ILE A 26 9.19 -6.59 -3.95
C ILE A 26 8.87 -7.03 -5.39
N LEU A 27 8.32 -6.14 -6.20
CA LEU A 27 7.95 -6.45 -7.59
C LEU A 27 9.18 -6.74 -8.45
N GLU A 28 10.28 -6.01 -8.27
CA GLU A 28 11.53 -6.26 -8.99
C GLU A 28 12.11 -7.65 -8.66
N ARG A 29 12.05 -8.08 -7.39
CA ARG A 29 12.48 -9.43 -6.99
C ARG A 29 11.64 -10.54 -7.62
N GLU A 30 10.35 -10.33 -7.84
CA GLU A 30 9.52 -11.32 -8.53
C GLU A 30 9.71 -11.29 -10.06
N GLN A 31 9.92 -10.11 -10.65
CA GLN A 31 10.28 -9.98 -12.06
C GLN A 31 11.59 -10.68 -12.40
N THR A 32 12.61 -10.53 -11.55
CA THR A 32 13.90 -11.22 -11.73
C THR A 32 13.79 -12.74 -11.63
N ARG A 33 12.73 -13.28 -11.01
CA ARG A 33 12.40 -14.71 -11.01
C ARG A 33 11.63 -15.17 -12.25
N GLY A 34 11.26 -14.25 -13.15
CA GLY A 34 10.46 -14.51 -14.34
C GLY A 34 8.96 -14.67 -14.06
N ASN A 35 8.49 -14.31 -12.85
CA ASN A 35 7.08 -14.36 -12.51
C ASN A 35 6.33 -13.14 -13.10
N PRO A 36 5.06 -13.30 -13.49
CA PRO A 36 4.24 -12.15 -13.89
C PRO A 36 3.99 -11.26 -12.68
N THR A 37 4.26 -9.96 -12.83
CA THR A 37 4.02 -8.96 -11.78
C THR A 37 3.12 -7.85 -12.29
N PRO A 38 2.23 -7.29 -11.45
CA PRO A 38 1.51 -6.08 -11.80
C PRO A 38 2.48 -4.90 -11.94
N ALA A 39 2.10 -3.90 -12.74
CA ALA A 39 2.81 -2.62 -12.77
C ALA A 39 2.79 -1.95 -11.38
N THR A 40 3.87 -1.26 -11.02
CA THR A 40 3.99 -0.56 -9.73
C THR A 40 2.81 0.38 -9.48
N GLU A 41 2.42 1.19 -10.47
CA GLU A 41 1.29 2.12 -10.36
C GLU A 41 -0.02 1.38 -10.04
N ARG A 42 -0.28 0.27 -10.73
CA ARG A 42 -1.44 -0.58 -10.46
C ARG A 42 -1.42 -1.15 -9.04
N ALA A 43 -0.24 -1.55 -8.55
CA ALA A 43 -0.09 -2.06 -7.18
C ALA A 43 -0.28 -0.96 -6.13
N ILE A 44 0.17 0.27 -6.39
CA ILE A 44 -0.09 1.44 -5.53
C ILE A 44 -1.58 1.72 -5.45
N ASP A 45 -2.26 1.78 -6.59
CA ASP A 45 -3.70 2.09 -6.66
C ASP A 45 -4.55 0.98 -6.02
N ALA A 46 -4.14 -0.28 -6.15
CA ALA A 46 -4.90 -1.41 -5.60
C ALA A 46 -4.63 -1.67 -4.11
N LEU A 47 -3.41 -1.40 -3.61
CA LEU A 47 -3.01 -1.73 -2.24
C LEU A 47 -2.92 -0.49 -1.35
N LEU A 48 -2.08 0.47 -1.74
CA LEU A 48 -1.77 1.62 -0.90
C LEU A 48 -2.95 2.58 -0.83
N ALA A 49 -3.59 2.91 -1.96
CA ALA A 49 -4.70 3.87 -1.96
C ALA A 49 -5.87 3.42 -1.05
N PRO A 50 -6.36 2.16 -1.08
CA PRO A 50 -7.40 1.71 -0.15
C PRO A 50 -6.93 1.69 1.31
N LEU A 51 -5.69 1.28 1.57
CA LEU A 51 -5.10 1.28 2.93
C LEU A 51 -5.09 2.69 3.52
N TYR A 52 -4.57 3.67 2.77
CA TYR A 52 -4.52 5.06 3.20
C TYR A 52 -5.91 5.67 3.30
N TYR A 53 -6.80 5.39 2.34
CA TYR A 53 -8.17 5.87 2.38
C TYR A 53 -8.85 5.43 3.67
N ARG A 54 -8.77 4.14 4.00
CA ARG A 54 -9.39 3.60 5.21
C ARG A 54 -8.78 4.18 6.49
N ALA A 55 -7.46 4.30 6.54
CA ALA A 55 -6.75 4.84 7.71
C ALA A 55 -7.03 6.32 7.96
N VAL A 56 -7.26 7.12 6.91
CA VAL A 56 -7.45 8.58 7.01
C VAL A 56 -8.91 8.97 7.11
N PHE A 57 -9.79 8.31 6.35
CA PHE A 57 -11.17 8.75 6.16
C PHE A 57 -12.22 7.86 6.84
N THR A 58 -11.80 6.83 7.58
CA THR A 58 -12.73 5.94 8.29
C THR A 58 -12.25 5.63 9.71
N ASP A 59 -13.17 5.24 10.59
CA ASP A 59 -12.84 4.71 11.92
C ASP A 59 -12.49 3.21 11.90
N GLN A 60 -12.36 2.60 10.72
CA GLN A 60 -12.08 1.18 10.57
C GLN A 60 -10.57 0.92 10.49
N VAL A 61 -10.04 0.22 11.49
CA VAL A 61 -8.65 -0.24 11.46
C VAL A 61 -8.49 -1.32 10.38
N PRO A 62 -7.58 -1.17 9.40
CA PRO A 62 -7.32 -2.22 8.42
C PRO A 62 -6.90 -3.52 9.10
N THR A 63 -7.58 -4.63 8.81
CA THR A 63 -7.18 -5.95 9.30
C THR A 63 -6.26 -6.66 8.29
N PRO A 64 -5.40 -7.58 8.74
CA PRO A 64 -4.60 -8.41 7.85
C PRO A 64 -5.45 -9.22 6.86
N GLU A 65 -6.62 -9.74 7.29
CA GLU A 65 -7.53 -10.46 6.41
C GLU A 65 -8.02 -9.58 5.27
N TRP A 66 -8.44 -8.36 5.57
CA TRP A 66 -8.87 -7.42 4.54
C TRP A 66 -7.73 -7.02 3.62
N ALA A 67 -6.53 -6.76 4.15
CA ALA A 67 -5.37 -6.45 3.32
C ALA A 67 -5.05 -7.59 2.33
N ARG A 68 -5.20 -8.85 2.74
CA ARG A 68 -5.04 -10.01 1.84
C ARG A 68 -6.07 -10.01 0.72
N THR A 69 -7.31 -9.58 0.95
CA THR A 69 -8.30 -9.47 -0.14
C THR A 69 -7.89 -8.47 -1.22
N LEU A 70 -7.21 -7.38 -0.86
CA LEU A 70 -6.66 -6.44 -1.84
C LEU A 70 -5.58 -7.08 -2.70
N VAL A 71 -4.73 -7.92 -2.10
CA VAL A 71 -3.70 -8.68 -2.81
C VAL A 71 -4.34 -9.71 -3.74
N SER A 72 -5.34 -10.46 -3.27
CA SER A 72 -6.09 -11.42 -4.08
C SER A 72 -6.79 -10.78 -5.28
N HIS A 73 -7.26 -9.53 -5.17
CA HIS A 73 -7.84 -8.82 -6.32
C HIS A 73 -6.79 -8.28 -7.29
N LEU A 74 -5.57 -8.04 -6.83
CA LEU A 74 -4.48 -7.51 -7.65
C LEU A 74 -3.79 -8.60 -8.47
N LEU A 75 -3.60 -9.77 -7.88
CA LEU A 75 -2.93 -10.90 -8.52
C LEU A 75 -3.95 -11.72 -9.32
N PRO A 76 -3.64 -12.14 -10.56
CA PRO A 76 -4.43 -13.14 -11.26
C PRO A 76 -4.35 -14.50 -10.52
N ASP A 77 -5.36 -15.35 -10.71
CA ASP A 77 -5.36 -16.74 -10.23
C ASP A 77 -4.18 -17.57 -10.79
#